data_AF-A0A7Y6Z5W8-F1
#
_entry.id   AF-A0A7Y6Z5W8-F1
#
_cell.length_a   1.000
_cell.length_b   1.000
_cell.length_c   1.000
_cell.angle_alpha   90.00
_cell.angle_beta   90.00
_cell.angle_gamma   90.00
#
_symmetry.space_group_name_H-M   'P 1'
#
loop_
_entity.id
_entity.type
_entity.pdbx_description
1 polymer ?
#
loop_
_entity_poly.entity_id
_entity_poly.type
_entity_poly.pdbx_seq_one_letter_code
_entity_poly.pdbx_strand_id
1 'polypeptide(L)'
;MPQENLQQFYIPEEQSIYLLSHQDAKKLKDWLRLCEDQLRHLGYREIELIGKGAFGFVFAGVSAQGESLVFKFSRITLPQHYKERLEEEAFMLGLVDHPHVPKLITFQSVRGQPILAMERARGRDLEQLSLEWGPLSPRLVVRIAVQMADILRALRHCAGKPIVHGDIKPSNIVFDPDTERVGLIDWGSSVFAQLDEHNQPVASSVMELMSDSMQQTNARLGDVYFIGEAQLNGGLSSPRFDEEGLAGTLYALASGQSCRFGHRVIPPTSLGLPVEFARVLEAMLAPDPTQRARAGDYFLNQMPKMARLVMMDLPIPPPVPEVPVWLRTGNRSIDTVVYSSRKSFLREEGAHEVLQALDDAPLDRYYKEFLQGMGDTEKAFLSAVSRLGKYPVVGGLAVRWEADGVYIDSSLNLHDERLRASFNAAVNNMVSLARAINRRGIFKSCLFDARDTLHIDRTGQDLPFIAPTGMALPYEVSAAPDIEDQTREHSYFEDGRDPDEFLELPGKIMAILSQLNRIHHTGLIIFESLPTHLKIHSYYRLLDPGREAEFAGCLDDILRHISLIEGLGVSGFMKMPYKDTRFFTHIERLPEKYYPRNPRKFQDRSPE
;
A
#
# COMPACT_ATOMS: atom_id res chain seq x y z
N MET A 1 -20.59 -4.42 -28.14
CA MET A 1 -20.90 -4.14 -26.72
C MET A 1 -19.63 -4.43 -25.94
N PRO A 2 -18.83 -3.43 -25.56
CA PRO A 2 -17.73 -3.66 -24.65
C PRO A 2 -18.31 -3.91 -23.25
N GLN A 3 -17.63 -4.79 -22.54
CA GLN A 3 -18.02 -5.45 -21.30
C GLN A 3 -17.93 -4.44 -20.14
N GLU A 4 -19.01 -3.69 -19.90
CA GLU A 4 -19.12 -2.78 -18.76
C GLU A 4 -19.32 -3.53 -17.44
N ASN A 5 -18.48 -3.20 -16.46
CA ASN A 5 -18.68 -3.28 -15.01
C ASN A 5 -18.90 -4.64 -14.32
N LEU A 6 -17.83 -5.42 -14.19
CA LEU A 6 -17.75 -6.54 -13.22
C LEU A 6 -16.67 -6.38 -12.12
N GLN A 7 -16.11 -5.18 -11.90
CA GLN A 7 -14.91 -5.02 -11.06
C GLN A 7 -15.14 -4.62 -9.59
N GLN A 8 -16.38 -4.35 -9.17
CA GLN A 8 -16.66 -3.87 -7.80
C GLN A 8 -16.73 -4.97 -6.72
N PHE A 9 -16.56 -6.24 -7.11
CA PHE A 9 -16.97 -7.39 -6.27
C PHE A 9 -15.90 -8.48 -6.16
N TYR A 10 -14.61 -8.13 -6.27
CA TYR A 10 -13.49 -9.08 -6.36
C TYR A 10 -12.25 -8.56 -5.59
N ILE A 11 -11.43 -9.46 -5.04
CA ILE A 11 -10.21 -9.23 -4.25
C ILE A 11 -9.02 -9.01 -5.20
N PRO A 12 -8.51 -7.77 -5.36
CA PRO A 12 -7.54 -7.44 -6.42
C PRO A 12 -6.38 -8.44 -6.53
N GLU A 13 -6.20 -9.05 -7.71
CA GLU A 13 -5.13 -10.04 -7.98
C GLU A 13 -3.73 -9.45 -7.81
N GLU A 14 -3.62 -8.13 -7.85
CA GLU A 14 -2.38 -7.40 -7.66
C GLU A 14 -1.84 -7.52 -6.23
N GLN A 15 -2.68 -7.89 -5.26
CA GLN A 15 -2.25 -8.06 -3.86
C GLN A 15 -1.33 -9.27 -3.67
N SER A 16 -1.46 -10.32 -4.49
CA SER A 16 -0.60 -11.51 -4.36
C SER A 16 -0.58 -12.34 -5.65
N ILE A 17 0.60 -12.89 -5.97
CA ILE A 17 0.75 -13.85 -7.07
C ILE A 17 -0.08 -15.13 -6.88
N TYR A 18 -0.44 -15.49 -5.64
CA TYR A 18 -1.24 -16.66 -5.33
C TYR A 18 -2.73 -16.45 -5.60
N LEU A 19 -3.15 -15.21 -5.87
CA LEU A 19 -4.48 -14.90 -6.35
C LEU A 19 -4.59 -15.02 -7.87
N LEU A 20 -3.49 -15.08 -8.61
CA LEU A 20 -3.52 -15.20 -10.08
C LEU A 20 -4.09 -16.55 -10.51
N SER A 21 -4.82 -16.55 -11.63
CA SER A 21 -5.20 -17.79 -12.31
C SER A 21 -3.97 -18.64 -12.66
N HIS A 22 -4.13 -19.96 -12.74
CA HIS A 22 -3.04 -20.86 -13.16
C HIS A 22 -2.44 -20.49 -14.51
N GLN A 23 -3.26 -19.99 -15.44
CA GLN A 23 -2.81 -19.58 -16.77
C GLN A 23 -1.95 -18.31 -16.70
N ASP A 24 -2.34 -17.33 -15.90
CA ASP A 24 -1.63 -16.06 -15.81
C ASP A 24 -0.35 -16.18 -14.99
N ALA A 25 -0.35 -17.01 -13.94
CA ALA A 25 0.86 -17.37 -13.21
C ALA A 25 1.89 -18.06 -14.12
N LYS A 26 1.45 -18.91 -15.07
CA LYS A 26 2.34 -19.56 -16.05
C LYS A 26 2.92 -18.54 -17.04
N LYS A 27 2.07 -17.69 -17.64
CA LYS A 27 2.53 -16.62 -18.56
C LYS A 27 3.56 -15.71 -17.90
N LEU A 28 3.34 -15.36 -16.63
CA LEU A 28 4.25 -14.55 -15.82
C LEU A 28 5.63 -15.21 -15.70
N LYS A 29 5.68 -16.50 -15.32
CA LYS A 29 6.94 -17.25 -15.21
C LYS A 29 7.70 -17.37 -16.53
N ASP A 30 6.99 -17.67 -17.61
CA ASP A 30 7.59 -17.79 -18.94
C ASP A 30 8.22 -16.46 -19.39
N TRP A 31 7.56 -15.34 -19.07
CA TRP A 31 8.04 -14.00 -19.41
C TRP A 31 9.25 -13.57 -18.57
N LEU A 32 9.27 -13.89 -17.27
CA LEU A 32 10.43 -13.64 -16.40
C LEU A 32 11.68 -14.35 -16.91
N ARG A 33 11.54 -15.64 -17.27
CA ARG A 33 12.63 -16.44 -17.82
C ARG A 33 13.19 -15.84 -19.12
N LEU A 34 12.31 -15.34 -19.98
CA LEU A 34 12.72 -14.69 -21.23
C LEU A 34 13.55 -13.43 -20.98
N CYS A 35 13.20 -12.62 -19.98
CA CYS A 35 13.97 -11.42 -19.62
C CYS A 35 15.34 -11.78 -19.02
N GLU A 36 15.38 -12.77 -18.12
CA GLU A 36 16.65 -13.29 -17.58
C GLU A 36 17.57 -13.80 -18.69
N ASP A 37 17.05 -14.60 -19.62
CA ASP A 37 17.82 -15.12 -20.74
C ASP A 37 18.35 -13.97 -21.61
N GLN A 38 17.54 -12.95 -21.92
CA GLN A 38 18.00 -11.78 -22.67
C GLN A 38 19.15 -11.05 -21.98
N LEU A 39 19.06 -10.79 -20.67
CA LEU A 39 20.13 -10.15 -19.91
C LEU A 39 21.41 -10.98 -19.89
N ARG A 40 21.31 -12.32 -19.79
CA ARG A 40 22.48 -13.21 -19.90
C ARG A 40 23.15 -13.12 -21.26
N HIS A 41 22.37 -13.07 -22.34
CA HIS A 41 22.90 -12.90 -23.70
C HIS A 41 23.59 -11.54 -23.90
N LEU A 42 23.17 -10.51 -23.17
CA LEU A 42 23.81 -9.20 -23.13
C LEU A 42 25.07 -9.15 -22.25
N GLY A 43 25.45 -10.26 -21.61
CA GLY A 43 26.66 -10.36 -20.80
C GLY A 43 26.49 -10.01 -19.32
N TYR A 44 25.24 -9.85 -18.85
CA TYR A 44 24.95 -9.63 -17.43
C TYR A 44 24.85 -10.95 -16.66
N ARG A 45 25.27 -10.92 -15.40
CA ARG A 45 25.23 -12.07 -14.47
C ARG A 45 24.47 -11.72 -13.19
N GLU A 46 24.20 -12.73 -12.37
CA GLU A 46 23.52 -12.56 -11.07
C GLU A 46 22.18 -11.83 -11.20
N ILE A 47 21.39 -12.24 -12.20
CA ILE A 47 20.13 -11.58 -12.52
C ILE A 47 19.08 -12.00 -11.49
N GLU A 48 18.46 -11.01 -10.87
CA GLU A 48 17.39 -11.19 -9.90
C GLU A 48 16.21 -10.25 -10.26
N LEU A 49 14.99 -10.74 -10.12
CA LEU A 49 13.81 -9.87 -10.20
C LEU A 49 13.71 -9.06 -8.90
N ILE A 50 13.71 -7.73 -9.00
CA ILE A 50 13.63 -6.83 -7.84
C ILE A 50 12.30 -6.05 -7.76
N GLY A 51 11.50 -6.04 -8.83
CA GLY A 51 10.22 -5.34 -8.81
C GLY A 51 9.31 -5.65 -10.00
N LYS A 52 8.02 -5.36 -9.82
CA LYS A 52 6.98 -5.44 -10.86
C LYS A 52 6.28 -4.09 -10.89
N GLY A 53 6.26 -3.44 -12.04
CA GLY A 53 5.57 -2.16 -12.27
C GLY A 53 4.33 -2.32 -13.14
N ALA A 54 3.55 -1.24 -13.29
CA ALA A 54 2.34 -1.21 -14.10
C ALA A 54 2.57 -1.63 -15.57
N PHE A 55 3.73 -1.26 -16.12
CA PHE A 55 4.07 -1.47 -17.54
C PHE A 55 5.12 -2.57 -17.77
N GLY A 56 5.61 -3.21 -16.71
CA GLY A 56 6.88 -3.90 -16.83
C GLY A 56 7.40 -4.60 -15.58
N PHE A 57 8.65 -5.03 -15.69
CA PHE A 57 9.39 -5.70 -14.64
C PHE A 57 10.77 -5.10 -14.51
N VAL A 58 11.29 -5.15 -13.29
CA VAL A 58 12.57 -4.56 -12.92
C VAL A 58 13.47 -5.66 -12.39
N PHE A 59 14.62 -5.83 -13.03
CA PHE A 59 15.64 -6.78 -12.65
C PHE A 59 16.88 -6.05 -12.15
N ALA A 60 17.60 -6.63 -11.20
CA ALA A 60 18.98 -6.27 -10.94
C ALA A 60 19.92 -7.29 -11.59
N GLY A 61 21.14 -6.86 -11.89
CA GLY A 61 22.20 -7.73 -12.37
C GLY A 61 23.56 -7.05 -12.28
N VAL A 62 24.61 -7.79 -12.63
CA VAL A 62 25.99 -7.33 -12.57
C VAL A 62 26.59 -7.29 -13.97
N SER A 63 27.22 -6.16 -14.32
CA SER A 63 27.93 -5.98 -15.58
C SER A 63 29.19 -6.86 -15.66
N ALA A 64 29.77 -7.00 -16.85
CA ALA A 64 31.03 -7.70 -17.02
C ALA A 64 32.16 -7.06 -16.18
N GLN A 65 32.09 -5.74 -15.99
CA GLN A 65 32.99 -4.92 -15.19
C GLN A 65 32.77 -5.03 -13.68
N GLY A 66 31.72 -5.73 -13.23
CA GLY A 66 31.39 -5.91 -11.82
C GLY A 66 30.51 -4.81 -11.22
N GLU A 67 29.90 -3.95 -12.05
CA GLU A 67 29.01 -2.89 -11.59
C GLU A 67 27.60 -3.45 -11.40
N SER A 68 26.94 -3.09 -10.30
CA SER A 68 25.54 -3.46 -10.07
C SER A 68 24.60 -2.52 -10.80
N LEU A 69 23.72 -3.08 -11.63
CA LEU A 69 22.80 -2.36 -12.50
C LEU A 69 21.35 -2.78 -12.25
N VAL A 70 20.42 -1.92 -12.67
CA VAL A 70 18.98 -2.15 -12.70
C VAL A 70 18.48 -2.07 -14.14
N PHE A 71 17.59 -2.99 -14.52
CA PHE A 71 17.02 -3.15 -15.84
C PHE A 71 15.50 -3.09 -15.79
N LYS A 72 14.89 -2.09 -16.44
CA LYS A 72 13.45 -1.96 -16.58
C LYS A 72 13.03 -2.41 -17.98
N PHE A 73 12.01 -3.26 -18.04
CA PHE A 73 11.48 -3.83 -19.28
C PHE A 73 10.04 -3.43 -19.46
N SER A 74 9.67 -2.95 -20.65
CA SER A 74 8.26 -2.87 -21.05
C SER A 74 7.79 -4.20 -21.63
N ARG A 75 6.52 -4.56 -21.39
CA ARG A 75 5.94 -5.76 -22.03
C ARG A 75 5.83 -5.54 -23.54
N ILE A 76 6.22 -6.54 -24.33
CA ILE A 76 6.20 -6.50 -25.79
C ILE A 76 4.76 -6.30 -26.34
N THR A 77 3.77 -6.83 -25.62
CA THR A 77 2.34 -6.79 -25.96
C THR A 77 1.68 -5.44 -25.68
N LEU A 78 2.37 -4.50 -25.02
CA LEU A 78 1.80 -3.19 -24.76
C LEU A 78 1.71 -2.36 -26.05
N PRO A 79 0.65 -1.53 -26.19
CA PRO A 79 0.57 -0.51 -27.23
C PRO A 79 1.82 0.36 -27.32
N GLN A 80 2.06 0.92 -28.51
CA GLN A 80 3.27 1.69 -28.82
C GLN A 80 3.49 2.88 -27.87
N HIS A 81 2.45 3.60 -27.49
CA HIS A 81 2.55 4.73 -26.54
C HIS A 81 3.11 4.32 -25.17
N TYR A 82 2.88 3.08 -24.70
CA TYR A 82 3.49 2.60 -23.45
C TYR A 82 4.96 2.18 -23.62
N LYS A 83 5.39 1.85 -24.85
CA LYS A 83 6.80 1.57 -25.15
C LYS A 83 7.59 2.88 -25.20
N GLU A 84 7.00 3.91 -25.80
CA GLU A 84 7.53 5.28 -25.83
C GLU A 84 7.72 5.84 -24.42
N ARG A 85 6.85 5.51 -23.45
CA ARG A 85 7.03 5.92 -22.04
C ARG A 85 8.37 5.51 -21.42
N LEU A 86 8.89 4.33 -21.75
CA LEU A 86 10.19 3.88 -21.21
C LEU A 86 11.37 4.60 -21.87
N GLU A 87 11.22 4.99 -23.14
CA GLU A 87 12.19 5.83 -23.84
C GLU A 87 12.20 7.25 -23.28
N GLU A 88 11.02 7.83 -23.04
CA GLU A 88 10.87 9.13 -22.38
C GLU A 88 11.44 9.11 -20.95
N GLU A 89 11.19 8.05 -20.19
CA GLU A 89 11.79 7.85 -18.87
C GLU A 89 13.33 7.84 -18.94
N ALA A 90 13.90 7.10 -19.90
CA ALA A 90 15.34 7.07 -20.11
C ALA A 90 15.89 8.46 -20.47
N PHE A 91 15.19 9.18 -21.35
CA PHE A 91 15.55 10.53 -21.75
C PHE A 91 15.56 11.49 -20.55
N MET A 92 14.48 11.50 -19.74
CA MET A 92 14.38 12.36 -18.56
C MET A 92 15.47 12.05 -17.53
N LEU A 93 15.72 10.76 -17.25
CA LEU A 93 16.80 10.33 -16.36
C LEU A 93 18.18 10.79 -16.87
N GLY A 94 18.41 10.71 -18.18
CA GLY A 94 19.68 11.12 -18.81
C GLY A 94 20.01 12.61 -18.69
N LEU A 95 19.02 13.46 -18.36
CA LEU A 95 19.23 14.91 -18.15
C LEU A 95 19.70 15.24 -16.73
N VAL A 96 19.55 14.31 -15.79
CA VAL A 96 19.79 14.56 -14.36
C VAL A 96 21.16 14.03 -13.96
N ASP A 97 22.09 14.94 -13.65
CA ASP A 97 23.38 14.60 -13.02
C ASP A 97 23.37 15.01 -11.55
N HIS A 98 23.17 14.04 -10.66
CA HIS A 98 23.10 14.28 -9.22
C HIS A 98 23.59 13.06 -8.43
N PRO A 99 24.35 13.22 -7.32
CA PRO A 99 24.92 12.10 -6.56
C PRO A 99 23.89 11.18 -5.88
N HIS A 100 22.64 11.64 -5.78
CA HIS A 100 21.50 10.89 -5.20
C HIS A 100 20.50 10.41 -6.27
N VAL A 101 20.89 10.42 -7.54
CA VAL A 101 20.08 9.90 -8.66
C VAL A 101 20.95 8.89 -9.42
N PRO A 102 20.52 7.63 -9.59
CA PRO A 102 21.31 6.66 -10.33
C PRO A 102 21.47 7.07 -11.79
N LYS A 103 22.68 6.89 -12.35
CA LYS A 103 22.92 7.31 -13.73
C LYS A 103 22.28 6.36 -14.73
N LEU A 104 21.77 6.94 -15.82
CA LEU A 104 21.44 6.18 -17.02
C LEU A 104 22.71 5.53 -17.59
N ILE A 105 22.69 4.22 -17.81
CA ILE A 105 23.77 3.51 -18.50
C ILE A 105 23.48 3.42 -20.00
N THR A 106 22.30 2.91 -20.36
CA THR A 106 21.88 2.81 -21.76
C THR A 106 20.37 2.56 -21.86
N PHE A 107 19.78 2.95 -22.98
CA PHE A 107 18.46 2.55 -23.41
C PHE A 107 18.57 1.88 -24.78
N GLN A 108 18.02 0.67 -24.91
CA GLN A 108 18.13 -0.11 -26.14
C GLN A 108 16.89 -0.98 -26.38
N SER A 109 16.65 -1.34 -27.64
CA SER A 109 15.59 -2.27 -28.01
C SER A 109 16.17 -3.60 -28.48
N VAL A 110 15.90 -4.68 -27.75
CA VAL A 110 16.36 -6.03 -28.08
C VAL A 110 15.17 -6.86 -28.53
N ARG A 111 15.19 -7.32 -29.80
CA ARG A 111 14.08 -8.09 -30.42
C ARG A 111 12.71 -7.38 -30.27
N GLY A 112 12.70 -6.04 -30.36
CA GLY A 112 11.49 -5.23 -30.23
C GLY A 112 11.02 -4.99 -28.79
N GLN A 113 11.81 -5.42 -27.79
CA GLN A 113 11.58 -5.15 -26.37
C GLN A 113 12.49 -4.00 -25.91
N PRO A 114 11.93 -2.86 -25.49
CA PRO A 114 12.70 -1.78 -24.88
C PRO A 114 13.26 -2.18 -23.52
N ILE A 115 14.54 -1.86 -23.28
CA ILE A 115 15.29 -2.13 -22.06
C ILE A 115 15.99 -0.84 -21.65
N LEU A 116 15.66 -0.36 -20.45
CA LEU A 116 16.35 0.74 -19.78
C LEU A 116 17.31 0.15 -18.75
N ALA A 117 18.61 0.43 -18.90
CA ALA A 117 19.65 0.06 -17.94
C ALA A 117 20.18 1.30 -17.21
N MET A 118 20.24 1.22 -15.88
CA MET A 118 20.70 2.31 -15.00
C MET A 118 21.57 1.75 -13.85
N GLU A 119 22.34 2.61 -13.20
CA GLU A 119 23.06 2.25 -11.98
C GLU A 119 22.10 1.73 -10.89
N ARG A 120 22.53 0.77 -10.08
CA ARG A 120 21.75 0.32 -8.92
C ARG A 120 21.98 1.24 -7.73
N ALA A 121 20.91 1.87 -7.23
CA ALA A 121 20.95 2.52 -5.93
C ALA A 121 21.22 1.48 -4.83
N ARG A 122 22.20 1.75 -3.95
CA ARG A 122 22.56 0.85 -2.85
C ARG A 122 21.52 0.96 -1.74
N GLY A 123 21.11 -0.19 -1.19
CA GLY A 123 20.19 -0.28 -0.07
C GLY A 123 18.83 -0.86 -0.45
N ARG A 124 17.78 -0.47 0.28
CA ARG A 124 16.38 -0.89 0.09
C ARG A 124 15.47 0.33 0.02
N ASP A 125 14.34 0.21 -0.65
CA ASP A 125 13.37 1.31 -0.66
C ASP A 125 12.84 1.63 0.75
N LEU A 126 12.48 2.90 0.96
CA LEU A 126 12.05 3.40 2.27
C LEU A 126 10.67 2.86 2.67
N GLU A 127 9.86 2.35 1.73
CA GLU A 127 8.61 1.66 2.07
C GLU A 127 8.89 0.36 2.84
N GLN A 128 9.78 -0.48 2.31
CA GLN A 128 10.22 -1.70 2.95
C GLN A 128 10.85 -1.45 4.33
N LEU A 129 11.73 -0.45 4.42
CA LEU A 129 12.38 -0.10 5.69
C LEU A 129 11.37 0.46 6.70
N SER A 130 10.37 1.22 6.25
CA SER A 130 9.31 1.72 7.11
C SER A 130 8.40 0.61 7.64
N LEU A 131 8.21 -0.48 6.90
CA LEU A 131 7.48 -1.67 7.39
C LEU A 131 8.32 -2.44 8.41
N GLU A 132 9.63 -2.53 8.20
CA GLU A 132 10.52 -3.26 9.11
C GLU A 132 10.76 -2.50 10.42
N TRP A 133 11.12 -1.22 10.33
CA TRP A 133 11.51 -0.41 11.48
C TRP A 133 10.32 0.31 12.13
N GLY A 134 9.21 0.44 11.40
CA GLY A 134 8.07 1.27 11.81
C GLY A 134 8.30 2.75 11.48
N PRO A 135 7.73 3.68 12.28
CA PRO A 135 8.02 5.10 12.13
C PRO A 135 9.53 5.37 12.24
N LEU A 136 10.10 6.06 11.25
CA LEU A 136 11.53 6.38 11.24
C LEU A 136 11.87 7.41 12.32
N SER A 137 13.10 7.33 12.85
CA SER A 137 13.54 8.27 13.88
C SER A 137 13.51 9.71 13.35
N PRO A 138 13.18 10.72 14.19
CA PRO A 138 13.21 12.12 13.78
C PRO A 138 14.54 12.56 13.15
N ARG A 139 15.66 11.97 13.60
CA ARG A 139 16.99 12.21 13.04
C ARG A 139 17.07 11.74 11.59
N LEU A 140 16.65 10.50 11.32
CA LEU A 140 16.67 9.92 9.97
C LEU A 140 15.73 10.67 9.04
N VAL A 141 14.52 11.00 9.47
CA VAL A 141 13.55 11.77 8.67
C VAL A 141 14.15 13.11 8.24
N VAL A 142 14.81 13.84 9.15
CA VAL A 142 15.47 15.10 8.81
C VAL A 142 16.65 14.87 7.84
N ARG A 143 17.47 13.82 8.04
CA ARG A 143 18.59 13.51 7.12
C ARG A 143 18.12 13.13 5.71
N ILE A 144 17.00 12.43 5.59
CA ILE A 144 16.34 12.14 4.31
C ILE A 144 15.83 13.43 3.69
N ALA A 145 15.13 14.28 4.46
CA ALA A 145 14.62 15.56 3.99
C ALA A 145 15.72 16.48 3.44
N VAL A 146 16.91 16.49 4.07
CA VAL A 146 18.07 17.25 3.61
C VAL A 146 18.52 16.82 2.21
N GLN A 147 18.66 15.51 1.98
CA GLN A 147 19.11 14.98 0.70
C GLN A 147 18.05 15.15 -0.38
N MET A 148 16.78 14.94 -0.05
CA MET A 148 15.67 15.16 -0.98
C MET A 148 15.52 16.64 -1.35
N ALA A 149 15.71 17.57 -0.41
CA ALA A 149 15.71 19.01 -0.71
C ALA A 149 16.84 19.38 -1.68
N ASP A 150 17.99 18.71 -1.61
CA ASP A 150 19.09 18.91 -2.55
C ASP A 150 18.72 18.46 -3.97
N ILE A 151 18.12 17.26 -4.08
CA ILE A 151 17.58 16.74 -5.34
C ILE A 151 16.55 17.72 -5.94
N LEU A 152 15.56 18.16 -5.16
CA LEU A 152 14.53 19.09 -5.64
C LEU A 152 15.12 20.41 -6.13
N ARG A 153 16.16 20.94 -5.47
CA ARG A 153 16.86 22.14 -5.97
C ARG A 153 17.56 21.87 -7.30
N ALA A 154 18.19 20.71 -7.47
CA ALA A 154 18.82 20.35 -8.74
C ALA A 154 17.79 20.23 -9.87
N LEU A 155 16.63 19.60 -9.60
CA LEU A 155 15.56 19.44 -10.59
C LEU A 155 14.93 20.77 -11.00
N ARG A 156 14.75 21.71 -10.07
CA ARG A 156 14.29 23.07 -10.36
C ARG A 156 15.21 23.84 -11.33
N HIS A 157 16.50 23.53 -11.33
CA HIS A 157 17.49 24.25 -12.14
C HIS A 157 18.08 23.39 -13.27
N CYS A 158 17.47 22.24 -13.57
CA CYS A 158 18.01 21.29 -14.55
C CYS A 158 17.96 21.86 -15.99
N ALA A 159 19.08 21.80 -16.70
CA ALA A 159 19.19 21.92 -18.16
C ALA A 159 18.35 23.01 -18.86
N GLY A 160 18.11 24.15 -18.21
CA GLY A 160 17.34 25.29 -18.76
C GLY A 160 15.81 25.19 -18.65
N LYS A 161 15.26 24.06 -18.21
CA LYS A 161 13.83 23.89 -17.92
C LYS A 161 13.63 22.95 -16.73
N PRO A 162 12.87 23.33 -15.69
CA PRO A 162 12.68 22.48 -14.52
C PRO A 162 12.13 21.11 -14.89
N ILE A 163 12.61 20.08 -14.21
CA ILE A 163 12.09 18.71 -14.31
C ILE A 163 11.20 18.44 -13.10
N VAL A 164 10.07 17.78 -13.35
CA VAL A 164 9.17 17.26 -12.31
C VAL A 164 9.31 15.75 -12.33
N HIS A 165 9.63 15.13 -11.21
CA HIS A 165 9.65 13.67 -11.08
C HIS A 165 8.23 13.08 -11.12
N GLY A 166 7.28 13.73 -10.44
CA GLY A 166 5.85 13.44 -10.51
C GLY A 166 5.37 12.21 -9.74
N ASP A 167 6.25 11.49 -9.04
CA ASP A 167 5.89 10.29 -8.25
C ASP A 167 6.84 10.07 -7.06
N ILE A 168 7.10 11.13 -6.29
CA ILE A 168 7.94 11.02 -5.08
C ILE A 168 7.13 10.33 -3.97
N LYS A 169 7.55 9.13 -3.60
CA LYS A 169 6.96 8.28 -2.55
C LYS A 169 8.02 7.37 -1.91
N PRO A 170 7.75 6.76 -0.73
CA PRO A 170 8.71 5.90 -0.05
C PRO A 170 9.29 4.75 -0.90
N SER A 171 8.50 4.12 -1.77
CA SER A 171 8.97 3.02 -2.63
C SER A 171 9.89 3.48 -3.77
N ASN A 172 9.90 4.77 -4.10
CA ASN A 172 10.77 5.36 -5.12
C ASN A 172 12.03 6.01 -4.53
N ILE A 173 12.26 5.87 -3.22
CA ILE A 173 13.46 6.36 -2.56
C ILE A 173 14.19 5.18 -1.90
N VAL A 174 15.32 4.80 -2.49
CA VAL A 174 16.22 3.79 -1.92
C VAL A 174 17.08 4.43 -0.83
N PHE A 175 17.25 3.74 0.29
CA PHE A 175 18.07 4.19 1.40
C PHE A 175 19.09 3.11 1.77
N ASP A 176 20.34 3.51 1.90
CA ASP A 176 21.44 2.69 2.39
C ASP A 176 21.61 2.92 3.90
N PRO A 177 21.26 1.95 4.78
CA PRO A 177 21.41 2.11 6.22
C PRO A 177 22.86 2.31 6.68
N ASP A 178 23.86 1.84 5.92
CA ASP A 178 25.27 1.92 6.31
C ASP A 178 25.82 3.34 6.10
N THR A 179 25.48 3.95 4.97
CA THR A 179 25.97 5.30 4.60
C THR A 179 24.94 6.39 4.88
N GLU A 180 23.72 6.00 5.21
CA GLU A 180 22.52 6.82 5.36
C GLU A 180 22.31 7.77 4.16
N ARG A 181 22.57 7.25 2.95
CA ARG A 181 22.36 7.96 1.69
C ARG A 181 21.06 7.54 1.02
N VAL A 182 20.39 8.49 0.38
CA VAL A 182 19.21 8.22 -0.46
C VAL A 182 19.58 8.10 -1.93
N GLY A 183 18.76 7.38 -2.69
CA GLY A 183 18.73 7.34 -4.15
C GLY A 183 17.29 7.47 -4.65
N LEU A 184 16.99 8.50 -5.44
CA LEU A 184 15.69 8.67 -6.07
C LEU A 184 15.63 7.88 -7.38
N ILE A 185 14.65 6.99 -7.48
CA ILE A 185 14.47 6.05 -8.59
C ILE A 185 13.06 6.16 -9.21
N ASP A 186 12.85 5.46 -10.32
CA ASP A 186 11.60 5.37 -11.08
C ASP A 186 11.11 6.70 -11.68
N TRP A 187 11.63 7.00 -12.87
CA TRP A 187 11.38 8.27 -13.57
C TRP A 187 10.19 8.17 -14.54
N GLY A 188 9.37 7.12 -14.43
CA GLY A 188 8.27 6.84 -15.36
C GLY A 188 7.20 7.93 -15.42
N SER A 189 7.03 8.71 -14.35
CA SER A 189 6.09 9.83 -14.28
C SER A 189 6.73 11.19 -14.56
N SER A 190 8.03 11.21 -14.86
CA SER A 190 8.78 12.46 -14.97
C SER A 190 8.49 13.21 -16.26
N VAL A 191 8.43 14.53 -16.17
CA VAL A 191 8.14 15.45 -17.27
C VAL A 191 8.87 16.77 -17.10
N PHE A 192 9.03 17.53 -18.19
CA PHE A 192 9.40 18.94 -18.06
C PHE A 192 8.24 19.73 -17.47
N ALA A 193 8.55 20.62 -16.52
CA ALA A 193 7.57 21.49 -15.93
C ALA A 193 6.99 22.45 -16.98
N GLN A 194 5.68 22.58 -17.02
CA GLN A 194 4.98 23.60 -17.80
C GLN A 194 4.93 24.94 -17.06
N LEU A 195 4.97 24.90 -15.73
CA LEU A 195 4.99 26.06 -14.84
C LEU A 195 6.22 26.05 -13.93
N ASP A 196 6.72 27.21 -13.56
CA ASP A 196 7.81 27.36 -12.57
C ASP A 196 7.28 27.23 -11.12
N GLU A 197 8.13 27.45 -10.13
CA GLU A 197 7.75 27.45 -8.71
C GLU A 197 6.78 28.59 -8.33
N HIS A 198 6.66 29.62 -9.17
CA HIS A 198 5.75 30.76 -9.01
C HIS A 198 4.46 30.60 -9.83
N ASN A 199 4.24 29.40 -10.38
CA ASN A 199 3.13 29.05 -11.26
C ASN A 199 3.05 29.93 -12.52
N GLN A 200 4.20 30.43 -13.00
CA GLN A 200 4.31 31.13 -14.27
C GLN A 200 4.69 30.15 -15.38
N PRO A 201 4.16 30.28 -16.61
CA PRO A 201 4.52 29.42 -17.73
C PRO A 201 6.01 29.42 -18.04
N VAL A 202 6.61 28.23 -18.14
CA VAL A 202 8.00 28.03 -18.55
C VAL A 202 8.03 27.82 -20.06
N ALA A 203 8.06 28.93 -20.79
CA ALA A 203 8.15 28.94 -22.24
C ALA A 203 9.30 29.83 -22.71
N SER A 204 10.01 29.34 -23.72
CA SER A 204 11.13 30.05 -24.35
C SER A 204 10.68 31.08 -25.38
N SER A 205 9.43 30.99 -25.87
CA SER A 205 8.88 31.90 -26.88
C SER A 205 7.36 32.08 -26.79
N VAL A 206 6.84 33.16 -27.37
CA VAL A 206 5.39 33.42 -27.50
C VAL A 206 4.68 32.32 -28.30
N MET A 207 5.36 31.71 -29.27
CA MET A 207 4.78 30.62 -30.06
C MET A 207 4.59 29.34 -29.24
N GLU A 208 5.52 29.04 -28.32
CA GLU A 208 5.42 27.91 -27.39
C GLU A 208 4.29 28.13 -26.35
N LEU A 209 4.05 29.37 -25.91
CA LEU A 209 2.89 29.68 -25.06
C LEU A 209 1.55 29.43 -25.76
N MET A 210 1.52 29.53 -27.09
CA MET A 210 0.31 29.37 -27.89
C MET A 210 0.14 27.96 -28.47
N SER A 211 1.06 27.01 -28.19
CA SER A 211 0.94 25.64 -28.66
C SER A 211 0.05 24.79 -27.76
N ASP A 212 -0.57 23.76 -28.34
CA ASP A 212 -1.44 22.81 -27.62
C ASP A 212 -0.72 22.16 -26.41
N SER A 213 0.61 21.99 -26.48
CA SER A 213 1.43 21.46 -25.40
C SER A 213 1.49 22.33 -24.13
N MET A 214 1.14 23.62 -24.21
CA MET A 214 0.99 24.49 -23.02
C MET A 214 -0.47 24.65 -22.60
N GLN A 215 -1.42 24.27 -23.46
CA GLN A 215 -2.86 24.32 -23.16
C GLN A 215 -3.37 23.01 -22.54
N GLN A 216 -2.74 21.89 -22.86
CA GLN A 216 -3.04 20.58 -22.28
C GLN A 216 -1.99 20.19 -21.25
N THR A 217 -2.42 19.51 -20.18
CA THR A 217 -1.47 19.01 -19.17
C THR A 217 -0.58 17.92 -19.77
N ASN A 218 0.71 17.99 -19.44
CA ASN A 218 1.64 16.89 -19.67
C ASN A 218 1.81 16.01 -18.41
N ALA A 219 1.15 16.35 -17.30
CA ALA A 219 1.33 15.65 -16.04
C ALA A 219 0.87 14.20 -16.14
N ARG A 220 1.70 13.28 -15.62
CA ARG A 220 1.39 11.87 -15.47
C ARG A 220 0.84 11.62 -14.07
N LEU A 221 -0.02 10.61 -13.92
CA LEU A 221 -0.56 10.29 -12.61
C LEU A 221 0.47 9.49 -11.80
N GLY A 222 1.03 10.13 -10.77
CA GLY A 222 1.78 9.43 -9.72
C GLY A 222 0.84 8.71 -8.75
N ASP A 223 1.41 8.17 -7.68
CA ASP A 223 0.68 7.44 -6.65
C ASP A 223 -0.30 8.35 -5.91
N VAL A 224 -1.59 8.04 -6.04
CA VAL A 224 -2.73 8.78 -5.48
C VAL A 224 -2.65 9.03 -3.98
N TYR A 225 -1.87 8.22 -3.25
CA TYR A 225 -1.64 8.38 -1.82
C TYR A 225 -0.62 9.47 -1.47
N PHE A 226 0.13 9.96 -2.45
CA PHE A 226 1.23 10.92 -2.28
C PHE A 226 1.10 12.16 -3.15
N ILE A 227 0.55 12.04 -4.37
CA ILE A 227 0.38 13.19 -5.25
C ILE A 227 -0.67 14.20 -4.73
N GLY A 228 -0.45 15.45 -5.11
CA GLY A 228 -1.30 16.60 -4.76
C GLY A 228 -2.57 16.72 -5.60
N GLU A 229 -3.53 17.52 -5.12
CA GLU A 229 -4.82 17.74 -5.80
C GLU A 229 -4.65 18.35 -7.21
N ALA A 230 -3.66 19.22 -7.41
CA ALA A 230 -3.41 19.82 -8.72
C ALA A 230 -2.99 18.76 -9.74
N GLN A 231 -2.13 17.81 -9.36
CA GLN A 231 -1.73 16.71 -10.23
C GLN A 231 -2.87 15.72 -10.47
N LEU A 232 -3.61 15.35 -9.41
CA LEU A 232 -4.78 14.46 -9.50
C LEU A 232 -5.84 14.98 -10.48
N ASN A 233 -6.06 16.30 -10.51
CA ASN A 233 -7.07 16.92 -11.36
C ASN A 233 -6.55 17.31 -12.77
N GLY A 234 -5.36 16.85 -13.16
CA GLY A 234 -4.80 17.15 -14.48
C GLY A 234 -4.32 18.60 -14.64
N GLY A 235 -3.85 19.23 -13.56
CA GLY A 235 -3.19 20.52 -13.61
C GLY A 235 -1.88 20.48 -14.40
N LEU A 236 -1.43 21.65 -14.86
CA LEU A 236 -0.15 21.78 -15.55
C LEU A 236 1.02 21.43 -14.61
N SER A 237 2.01 20.70 -15.13
CA SER A 237 3.14 20.26 -14.31
C SER A 237 3.96 21.43 -13.76
N SER A 238 4.32 21.34 -12.49
CA SER A 238 5.12 22.33 -11.75
C SER A 238 6.04 21.63 -10.75
N PRO A 239 7.20 22.20 -10.39
CA PRO A 239 8.03 21.71 -9.27
C PRO A 239 7.25 21.54 -7.96
N ARG A 240 6.12 22.23 -7.79
CA ARG A 240 5.22 22.09 -6.63
C ARG A 240 4.66 20.67 -6.47
N PHE A 241 4.53 19.89 -7.54
CA PHE A 241 4.05 18.50 -7.44
C PHE A 241 5.02 17.63 -6.64
N ASP A 242 6.32 17.78 -6.88
CA ASP A 242 7.36 17.05 -6.17
C ASP A 242 7.47 17.47 -4.70
N GLU A 243 7.20 18.74 -4.38
CA GLU A 243 7.15 19.22 -3.00
C GLU A 243 5.99 18.61 -2.22
N GLU A 244 4.82 18.48 -2.83
CA GLU A 244 3.65 17.83 -2.22
C GLU A 244 3.92 16.32 -2.02
N GLY A 245 4.49 15.65 -3.03
CA GLY A 245 4.91 14.24 -2.93
C GLY A 245 5.96 14.01 -1.85
N LEU A 246 6.96 14.91 -1.74
CA LEU A 246 7.97 14.85 -0.69
C LEU A 246 7.36 15.09 0.71
N ALA A 247 6.44 16.05 0.86
CA ALA A 247 5.76 16.27 2.14
C ALA A 247 4.97 15.03 2.58
N GLY A 248 4.20 14.43 1.67
CA GLY A 248 3.48 13.18 1.92
C GLY A 248 4.43 12.04 2.31
N THR A 249 5.56 11.93 1.60
CA THR A 249 6.61 10.94 1.86
C THR A 249 7.22 11.10 3.25
N LEU A 250 7.69 12.29 3.60
CA LEU A 250 8.31 12.57 4.89
C LEU A 250 7.33 12.34 6.05
N TYR A 251 6.07 12.71 5.86
CA TYR A 251 5.01 12.44 6.82
C TYR A 251 4.77 10.94 6.99
N ALA A 252 4.62 10.18 5.90
CA ALA A 252 4.40 8.74 5.94
C ALA A 252 5.53 8.01 6.66
N LEU A 253 6.78 8.41 6.41
CA LEU A 253 7.96 7.86 7.08
C LEU A 253 7.99 8.19 8.57
N ALA A 254 7.67 9.44 8.94
CA ALA A 254 7.68 9.90 10.33
C ALA A 254 6.52 9.33 11.15
N SER A 255 5.37 9.07 10.54
CA SER A 255 4.17 8.53 11.21
C SER A 255 4.09 7.01 11.11
N GLY A 256 4.82 6.36 10.21
CA GLY A 256 4.68 4.94 9.90
C GLY A 256 3.36 4.64 9.16
N GLN A 257 2.91 5.57 8.32
CA GLN A 257 1.75 5.43 7.44
C GLN A 257 2.19 5.06 6.01
N SER A 258 1.21 4.78 5.14
CA SER A 258 1.43 4.51 3.71
C SER A 258 0.84 5.60 2.80
N CYS A 259 0.50 6.77 3.34
CA CYS A 259 -0.09 7.87 2.57
C CYS A 259 0.12 9.24 3.26
N ARG A 260 -0.19 10.32 2.52
CA ARG A 260 -0.21 11.71 3.04
C ARG A 260 -1.42 12.03 3.92
N PHE A 261 -2.46 11.20 3.86
CA PHE A 261 -3.73 11.46 4.53
C PHE A 261 -3.63 11.26 6.05
N GLY A 262 -4.63 11.77 6.80
CA GLY A 262 -4.69 11.58 8.25
C GLY A 262 -3.76 12.50 9.06
N HIS A 263 -2.99 13.37 8.39
CA HIS A 263 -2.09 14.34 9.02
C HIS A 263 -2.80 15.39 9.89
N ARG A 264 -4.14 15.45 9.88
CA ARG A 264 -4.92 16.27 10.83
C ARG A 264 -5.12 15.56 12.17
N VAL A 265 -5.23 14.22 12.12
CA VAL A 265 -5.44 13.36 13.28
C VAL A 265 -4.10 13.02 13.93
N ILE A 266 -3.11 12.63 13.13
CA ILE A 266 -1.73 12.35 13.55
C ILE A 266 -0.85 13.46 12.96
N PRO A 267 -0.85 14.68 13.53
CA PRO A 267 -0.13 15.78 12.90
C PRO A 267 1.38 15.63 12.99
N PRO A 268 2.17 16.19 12.05
CA PRO A 268 3.64 16.23 12.15
C PRO A 268 4.15 16.77 13.50
N THR A 269 3.37 17.66 14.12
CA THR A 269 3.63 18.22 15.47
C THR A 269 3.49 17.20 16.61
N SER A 270 2.94 16.01 16.37
CA SER A 270 2.82 14.88 17.31
C SER A 270 3.86 13.76 17.11
N LEU A 271 4.70 13.87 16.07
CA LEU A 271 5.60 12.78 15.63
C LEU A 271 6.99 12.79 16.30
N GLY A 272 7.23 13.67 17.27
CA GLY A 272 8.55 13.79 17.90
C GLY A 272 9.58 14.52 17.03
N LEU A 273 9.14 15.20 15.97
CA LEU A 273 10.01 15.98 15.08
C LEU A 273 10.49 17.29 15.74
N PRO A 274 11.61 17.89 15.28
CA PRO A 274 12.00 19.23 15.70
C PRO A 274 10.90 20.26 15.42
N VAL A 275 10.68 21.21 16.32
CA VAL A 275 9.55 22.16 16.25
C VAL A 275 9.44 22.87 14.90
N GLU A 276 10.56 23.40 14.39
CA GLU A 276 10.61 24.12 13.11
C GLU A 276 10.23 23.18 11.95
N PHE A 277 10.87 22.01 11.88
CA PHE A 277 10.63 21.02 10.84
C PHE A 277 9.19 20.47 10.86
N ALA A 278 8.66 20.17 12.04
CA ALA A 278 7.29 19.68 12.23
C ALA A 278 6.25 20.68 11.70
N ARG A 279 6.40 21.97 12.03
CA ARG A 279 5.48 23.02 11.59
C ARG A 279 5.56 23.28 10.09
N VAL A 280 6.76 23.21 9.52
CA VAL A 280 6.95 23.35 8.07
C VAL A 280 6.29 22.19 7.35
N LEU A 281 6.52 20.94 7.79
CA LEU A 281 5.90 19.76 7.20
C LEU A 281 4.37 19.80 7.30
N GLU A 282 3.82 20.22 8.44
CA GLU A 282 2.37 20.41 8.62
C GLU A 282 1.81 21.46 7.66
N ALA A 283 2.54 22.56 7.43
CA ALA A 283 2.15 23.61 6.48
C ALA A 283 2.29 23.19 5.01
N MET A 284 3.25 22.32 4.67
CA MET A 284 3.38 21.73 3.32
C MET A 284 2.23 20.77 3.00
N LEU A 285 1.58 20.18 4.01
CA LEU A 285 0.39 19.34 3.87
C LEU A 285 -0.93 20.12 4.02
N ALA A 286 -0.88 21.45 4.16
CA ALA A 286 -2.06 22.25 4.37
C ALA A 286 -3.03 22.18 3.16
N PRO A 287 -4.36 22.27 3.37
CA PRO A 287 -5.32 22.29 2.27
C PRO A 287 -5.19 23.56 1.41
N ASP A 288 -4.76 24.68 1.98
CA ASP A 288 -4.54 25.95 1.26
C ASP A 288 -3.28 25.89 0.38
N PRO A 289 -3.40 26.01 -0.96
CA PRO A 289 -2.24 25.99 -1.86
C PRO A 289 -1.24 27.13 -1.60
N THR A 290 -1.71 28.30 -1.14
CA THR A 290 -0.82 29.45 -0.87
C THR A 290 0.07 29.16 0.33
N GLN A 291 -0.50 28.62 1.41
CA GLN A 291 0.23 28.16 2.57
C GLN A 291 1.23 27.06 2.21
N ARG A 292 0.83 26.07 1.38
CA ARG A 292 1.74 25.00 0.92
C ARG A 292 2.95 25.56 0.18
N ALA A 293 2.74 26.43 -0.80
CA ALA A 293 3.82 27.02 -1.60
C ALA A 293 4.82 27.79 -0.72
N ARG A 294 4.32 28.63 0.21
CA ARG A 294 5.17 29.35 1.17
C ARG A 294 5.97 28.40 2.07
N ALA A 295 5.36 27.31 2.51
CA ALA A 295 6.02 26.30 3.33
C ALA A 295 7.09 25.52 2.54
N GLY A 296 6.82 25.17 1.29
CA GLY A 296 7.78 24.51 0.39
C GLY A 296 8.99 25.40 0.10
N ASP A 297 8.78 26.70 -0.14
CA ASP A 297 9.87 27.66 -0.30
C ASP A 297 10.68 27.81 0.99
N TYR A 298 10.00 27.88 2.14
CA TYR A 298 10.67 27.92 3.44
C TYR A 298 11.50 26.65 3.68
N PHE A 299 10.93 25.48 3.40
CA PHE A 299 11.58 24.17 3.52
C PHE A 299 12.89 24.15 2.71
N LEU A 300 12.83 24.47 1.42
CA LEU A 300 14.02 24.47 0.57
C LEU A 300 15.02 25.55 0.97
N ASN A 301 14.60 26.73 1.41
CA ASN A 301 15.52 27.78 1.81
C ASN A 301 16.21 27.51 3.15
N GLN A 302 15.50 26.90 4.12
CA GLN A 302 16.02 26.67 5.48
C GLN A 302 16.64 25.29 5.68
N MET A 303 16.47 24.34 4.75
CA MET A 303 17.05 23.01 4.88
C MET A 303 18.58 23.00 5.13
N PRO A 304 19.42 23.85 4.52
CA PRO A 304 20.86 23.86 4.79
C PRO A 304 21.19 24.23 6.24
N LYS A 305 20.30 25.01 6.90
CA LYS A 305 20.40 25.33 8.33
C LYS A 305 19.92 24.15 9.19
N MET A 306 18.79 23.54 8.83
CA MET A 306 18.27 22.34 9.53
C MET A 306 19.24 21.16 9.46
N ALA A 307 19.99 21.03 8.37
CA ALA A 307 21.04 20.01 8.20
C ALA A 307 22.16 20.09 9.25
N ARG A 308 22.33 21.24 9.91
CA ARG A 308 23.35 21.46 10.95
C ARG A 308 22.85 21.11 12.36
N LEU A 309 21.59 20.69 12.50
CA LEU A 309 21.05 20.26 13.79
C LEU A 309 21.77 19.00 14.26
N VAL A 310 22.32 19.06 15.47
CA VAL A 310 22.92 17.89 16.14
C VAL A 310 21.80 17.10 16.80
N MET A 311 21.41 16.00 16.18
CA MET A 311 20.38 15.09 16.66
C MET A 311 20.98 13.72 16.98
N MET A 312 20.40 13.03 17.95
CA MET A 312 20.71 11.64 18.26
C MET A 312 19.45 10.78 18.17
N ASP A 313 19.62 9.49 17.91
CA ASP A 313 18.52 8.54 18.06
C ASP A 313 18.20 8.41 19.53
N LEU A 314 16.94 8.69 19.88
CA LEU A 314 16.46 8.61 21.25
C LEU A 314 16.05 7.17 21.54
N PRO A 315 16.33 6.63 22.73
CA PRO A 315 15.76 5.36 23.15
C PRO A 315 14.24 5.55 23.31
N ILE A 316 13.46 4.96 22.39
CA ILE A 316 12.00 4.97 22.44
C ILE A 316 11.57 3.56 22.86
N PRO A 317 10.76 3.41 23.92
CA PRO A 317 10.25 2.10 24.30
C PRO A 317 9.39 1.52 23.16
N PRO A 318 9.42 0.20 22.94
CA PRO A 318 8.62 -0.41 21.89
C PRO A 318 7.13 -0.12 22.12
N PRO A 319 6.37 0.14 21.06
CA PRO A 319 4.95 0.46 21.17
C PRO A 319 4.17 -0.74 21.72
N VAL A 320 3.33 -0.46 22.72
CA VAL A 320 2.34 -1.41 23.25
C VAL A 320 1.10 -1.31 22.38
N PRO A 321 0.55 -2.44 21.87
CA PRO A 321 -0.59 -2.39 20.98
C PRO A 321 -1.86 -1.99 21.74
N GLU A 322 -2.66 -1.11 21.16
CA GLU A 322 -3.93 -0.62 21.74
C GLU A 322 -5.06 -1.67 21.66
N VAL A 323 -4.95 -2.61 20.72
CA VAL A 323 -5.86 -3.75 20.56
C VAL A 323 -5.07 -5.07 20.55
N PRO A 324 -5.70 -6.22 20.85
CA PRO A 324 -4.98 -7.50 20.93
C PRO A 324 -4.22 -7.88 19.66
N VAL A 325 -2.91 -8.12 19.83
CA VAL A 325 -2.01 -8.67 18.83
C VAL A 325 -1.32 -9.89 19.41
N TRP A 326 -1.41 -11.01 18.71
CA TRP A 326 -0.85 -12.29 19.11
C TRP A 326 0.37 -12.61 18.24
N LEU A 327 1.45 -13.07 18.86
CA LEU A 327 2.59 -13.62 18.14
C LEU A 327 2.41 -15.11 17.94
N ARG A 328 2.65 -15.59 16.73
CA ARG A 328 2.64 -17.00 16.38
C ARG A 328 3.98 -17.37 15.75
N THR A 329 4.63 -18.37 16.31
CA THR A 329 5.82 -18.97 15.71
C THR A 329 5.36 -20.00 14.68
N GLY A 330 5.44 -19.66 13.40
CA GLY A 330 5.24 -20.59 12.30
C GLY A 330 6.50 -20.69 11.45
N ASN A 331 6.88 -21.90 11.03
CA ASN A 331 7.99 -22.11 10.09
C ASN A 331 7.61 -21.79 8.62
N ARG A 332 6.37 -21.37 8.37
CA ARG A 332 5.84 -21.09 7.03
C ARG A 332 5.80 -19.58 6.80
N SER A 333 6.28 -19.12 5.64
CA SER A 333 6.08 -17.74 5.22
C SER A 333 4.62 -17.52 4.82
N ILE A 334 4.06 -16.40 5.26
CA ILE A 334 2.67 -15.98 5.00
C ILE A 334 2.69 -14.88 3.96
N ASP A 335 1.76 -14.95 2.99
CA ASP A 335 1.50 -13.86 2.05
C ASP A 335 0.11 -13.28 2.31
N THR A 336 0.06 -12.23 3.13
CA THR A 336 -1.21 -11.69 3.64
C THR A 336 -1.95 -10.89 2.57
N VAL A 337 -3.22 -11.21 2.37
CA VAL A 337 -4.16 -10.44 1.56
C VAL A 337 -5.23 -9.84 2.45
N VAL A 338 -5.63 -8.61 2.12
CA VAL A 338 -6.66 -7.87 2.86
C VAL A 338 -7.93 -7.80 2.02
N TYR A 339 -8.98 -8.37 2.57
CA TYR A 339 -10.35 -8.10 2.13
C TYR A 339 -11.00 -7.17 3.14
N SER A 340 -11.79 -6.19 2.70
CA SER A 340 -12.57 -5.38 3.64
C SER A 340 -13.91 -5.04 3.04
N SER A 341 -14.94 -5.10 3.87
CA SER A 341 -16.35 -4.90 3.50
C SER A 341 -16.92 -3.69 4.24
N ARG A 342 -18.12 -3.29 3.82
CA ARG A 342 -18.87 -2.12 4.28
C ARG A 342 -18.07 -0.83 4.12
N LYS A 343 -17.39 -0.64 3.00
CA LYS A 343 -16.61 0.59 2.72
C LYS A 343 -17.48 1.74 2.27
N SER A 344 -18.65 1.41 1.72
CA SER A 344 -19.57 2.37 1.10
C SER A 344 -20.01 3.49 2.05
N PHE A 345 -20.22 3.23 3.35
CA PHE A 345 -20.62 4.28 4.32
C PHE A 345 -19.52 5.31 4.63
N LEU A 346 -18.26 5.02 4.27
CA LEU A 346 -17.14 5.94 4.43
C LEU A 346 -17.12 7.03 3.33
N ARG A 347 -17.96 6.92 2.30
CA ARG A 347 -18.11 7.94 1.26
C ARG A 347 -19.07 9.05 1.72
N GLU A 348 -18.79 10.29 1.36
CA GLU A 348 -19.66 11.45 1.54
C GLU A 348 -20.85 11.39 0.57
N GLU A 349 -22.04 11.77 1.03
CA GLU A 349 -23.21 11.93 0.17
C GLU A 349 -23.02 13.15 -0.75
N GLY A 350 -23.07 12.94 -2.07
CA GLY A 350 -23.12 14.03 -3.06
C GLY A 350 -21.80 14.49 -3.68
N ALA A 351 -20.74 13.67 -3.68
CA ALA A 351 -19.48 14.02 -4.34
C ALA A 351 -19.65 14.23 -5.86
N HIS A 352 -19.28 15.41 -6.36
CA HIS A 352 -19.36 15.77 -7.78
C HIS A 352 -18.32 15.04 -8.64
N GLU A 353 -18.72 14.66 -9.86
CA GLU A 353 -17.90 14.06 -10.90
C GLU A 353 -17.04 15.14 -11.60
N VAL A 354 -15.78 15.30 -11.22
CA VAL A 354 -14.83 16.10 -12.01
C VAL A 354 -13.45 15.44 -12.00
N LEU A 355 -13.23 14.53 -12.95
CA LEU A 355 -11.89 14.10 -13.35
C LEU A 355 -11.84 14.20 -14.87
N GLN A 356 -10.96 15.07 -15.39
CA GLN A 356 -10.62 15.03 -16.81
C GLN A 356 -9.89 13.71 -17.09
N ALA A 357 -10.16 13.09 -18.24
CA ALA A 357 -9.53 11.83 -18.62
C ALA A 357 -8.01 12.05 -18.80
N LEU A 358 -7.22 11.50 -17.87
CA LEU A 358 -5.76 11.38 -18.01
C LEU A 358 -5.43 10.02 -18.63
N ASP A 359 -4.32 9.92 -19.36
CA ASP A 359 -3.91 8.73 -20.11
C ASP A 359 -3.47 7.52 -19.23
N ASP A 360 -3.61 7.60 -17.91
CA ASP A 360 -3.24 6.56 -16.93
C ASP A 360 -4.47 5.77 -16.44
N ALA A 361 -5.12 5.08 -17.38
CA ALA A 361 -6.40 4.41 -17.18
C ALA A 361 -6.51 3.46 -15.96
N PRO A 362 -5.49 2.66 -15.58
CA PRO A 362 -5.61 1.79 -14.40
C PRO A 362 -5.66 2.56 -13.08
N LEU A 363 -4.86 3.61 -12.96
CA LEU A 363 -4.70 4.38 -11.74
C LEU A 363 -5.85 5.39 -11.56
N ASP A 364 -6.27 6.03 -12.66
CA ASP A 364 -7.48 6.86 -12.74
C ASP A 364 -8.73 6.07 -12.30
N ARG A 365 -8.85 4.84 -12.81
CA ARG A 365 -9.94 3.94 -12.44
C ARG A 365 -9.92 3.62 -10.94
N TYR A 366 -8.77 3.27 -10.37
CA TYR A 366 -8.65 3.01 -8.94
C TYR A 366 -9.09 4.22 -8.09
N TYR A 367 -8.65 5.42 -8.43
CA TYR A 367 -9.04 6.61 -7.69
C TYR A 367 -10.55 6.88 -7.75
N LYS A 368 -11.12 6.86 -8.97
CA LYS A 368 -12.56 7.04 -9.22
C LYS A 368 -13.41 6.00 -8.49
N GLU A 369 -12.99 4.74 -8.56
CA GLU A 369 -13.77 3.64 -8.00
C GLU A 369 -13.65 3.53 -6.48
N PHE A 370 -12.50 3.89 -5.87
CA PHE A 370 -12.22 3.56 -4.47
C PHE A 370 -12.05 4.75 -3.52
N LEU A 371 -11.37 5.82 -3.92
CA LEU A 371 -11.02 6.94 -3.02
C LEU A 371 -11.90 8.17 -3.23
N GLN A 372 -12.53 8.29 -4.39
CA GLN A 372 -13.39 9.43 -4.71
C GLN A 372 -14.58 9.51 -3.73
N GLY A 373 -14.84 10.74 -3.25
CA GLY A 373 -15.91 11.02 -2.30
C GLY A 373 -15.62 10.59 -0.86
N MET A 374 -14.45 10.03 -0.52
CA MET A 374 -14.07 9.78 0.86
C MET A 374 -13.35 10.99 1.48
N GLY A 375 -13.61 11.26 2.75
CA GLY A 375 -12.84 12.23 3.54
C GLY A 375 -11.40 11.78 3.77
N ASP A 376 -10.49 12.73 4.02
CA ASP A 376 -9.06 12.43 4.21
C ASP A 376 -8.81 11.48 5.39
N THR A 377 -9.59 11.56 6.47
CA THR A 377 -9.45 10.66 7.63
C THR A 377 -9.86 9.23 7.27
N GLU A 378 -10.95 9.06 6.53
CA GLU A 378 -11.43 7.77 6.04
C GLU A 378 -10.44 7.13 5.05
N LYS A 379 -9.89 7.91 4.12
CA LYS A 379 -8.80 7.47 3.21
C LYS A 379 -7.58 6.99 4.01
N ALA A 380 -7.18 7.75 5.03
CA ALA A 380 -6.07 7.39 5.91
C ALA A 380 -6.34 6.09 6.67
N PHE A 381 -7.54 5.94 7.24
CA PHE A 381 -7.93 4.72 7.94
C PHE A 381 -7.87 3.49 7.03
N LEU A 382 -8.43 3.56 5.82
CA LEU A 382 -8.35 2.47 4.85
C LEU A 382 -6.91 2.15 4.44
N SER A 383 -6.08 3.18 4.23
CA SER A 383 -4.65 3.01 3.95
C SER A 383 -3.92 2.33 5.13
N ALA A 384 -4.26 2.69 6.37
CA ALA A 384 -3.69 2.08 7.57
C ALA A 384 -4.10 0.60 7.70
N VAL A 385 -5.36 0.25 7.41
CA VAL A 385 -5.83 -1.15 7.37
C VAL A 385 -5.11 -1.93 6.26
N SER A 386 -4.99 -1.35 5.06
CA SER A 386 -4.24 -1.97 3.96
C SER A 386 -2.76 -2.18 4.30
N ARG A 387 -2.14 -1.25 5.04
CA ARG A 387 -0.77 -1.38 5.52
C ARG A 387 -0.58 -2.59 6.44
N LEU A 388 -1.59 -2.97 7.25
CA LEU A 388 -1.51 -4.19 8.07
C LEU A 388 -1.32 -5.44 7.20
N GLY A 389 -1.89 -5.46 5.99
CA GLY A 389 -1.70 -6.52 5.00
C GLY A 389 -0.30 -6.69 4.47
N LYS A 390 0.59 -5.69 4.66
CA LYS A 390 1.99 -5.78 4.26
C LYS A 390 2.86 -6.53 5.28
N TYR A 391 2.28 -6.96 6.39
CA TYR A 391 2.92 -7.80 7.40
C TYR A 391 2.44 -9.25 7.25
N PRO A 392 3.23 -10.24 7.69
CA PRO A 392 2.81 -11.65 7.70
C PRO A 392 1.81 -11.89 8.84
N VAL A 393 0.57 -11.44 8.65
CA VAL A 393 -0.50 -11.46 9.65
C VAL A 393 -1.76 -12.16 9.11
N VAL A 394 -2.45 -12.91 9.98
CA VAL A 394 -3.75 -13.51 9.68
C VAL A 394 -4.78 -13.22 10.78
N GLY A 395 -6.04 -13.19 10.39
CA GLY A 395 -7.19 -13.01 11.26
C GLY A 395 -8.12 -11.91 10.76
N GLY A 396 -8.57 -11.04 11.65
CA GLY A 396 -9.61 -10.07 11.30
C GLY A 396 -9.75 -8.90 12.26
N LEU A 397 -10.51 -7.91 11.80
CA LEU A 397 -10.81 -6.67 12.50
C LEU A 397 -12.27 -6.29 12.22
N ALA A 398 -13.01 -5.92 13.26
CA ALA A 398 -14.29 -5.25 13.14
C ALA A 398 -14.24 -3.94 13.93
N VAL A 399 -14.65 -2.84 13.28
CA VAL A 399 -14.72 -1.51 13.88
C VAL A 399 -16.16 -1.05 13.82
N ARG A 400 -16.77 -0.76 14.97
CA ARG A 400 -18.11 -0.19 15.08
C ARG A 400 -18.02 1.20 15.67
N TRP A 401 -18.52 2.17 14.94
CA TRP A 401 -18.62 3.55 15.38
C TRP A 401 -20.02 3.85 15.88
N GLU A 402 -20.09 4.37 17.09
CA GLU A 402 -21.31 4.81 17.77
C GLU A 402 -21.19 6.29 18.15
N ALA A 403 -22.21 6.89 18.78
CA ALA A 403 -22.13 8.29 19.18
C ALA A 403 -21.24 8.55 20.41
N ASP A 404 -21.01 7.54 21.24
CA ASP A 404 -20.20 7.62 22.45
C ASP A 404 -18.73 7.26 22.23
N GLY A 405 -18.40 6.61 21.11
CA GLY A 405 -17.04 6.23 20.78
C GLY A 405 -16.94 5.14 19.71
N VAL A 406 -15.78 4.51 19.68
CA VAL A 406 -15.41 3.47 18.72
C VAL A 406 -15.12 2.18 19.45
N TYR A 407 -15.76 1.12 18.99
CA TYR A 407 -15.61 -0.25 19.48
C TYR A 407 -14.81 -1.05 18.47
N ILE A 408 -13.68 -1.62 18.89
CA ILE A 408 -12.80 -2.39 18.01
C ILE A 408 -12.66 -3.81 18.54
N ASP A 409 -13.05 -4.78 17.72
CA ASP A 409 -12.81 -6.19 17.92
C ASP A 409 -11.70 -6.65 16.96
N SER A 410 -10.65 -7.28 17.48
CA SER A 410 -9.51 -7.72 16.66
C SER A 410 -8.97 -9.08 17.07
N SER A 411 -8.56 -9.85 16.07
CA SER A 411 -7.79 -11.09 16.22
C SER A 411 -6.69 -11.00 15.18
N LEU A 412 -5.54 -10.45 15.57
CA LEU A 412 -4.40 -10.23 14.69
C LEU A 412 -3.29 -11.18 15.13
N ASN A 413 -2.98 -12.17 14.30
CA ASN A 413 -1.93 -13.16 14.56
C ASN A 413 -0.74 -12.85 13.66
N LEU A 414 0.31 -12.25 14.22
CA LEU A 414 1.54 -11.91 13.53
C LEU A 414 2.50 -13.11 13.56
N HIS A 415 3.05 -13.47 12.40
CA HIS A 415 3.93 -14.63 12.23
C HIS A 415 5.42 -14.30 12.10
N ASP A 416 5.81 -13.05 12.37
CA ASP A 416 7.22 -12.64 12.46
C ASP A 416 7.45 -11.75 13.68
N GLU A 417 8.18 -12.25 14.67
CA GLU A 417 8.49 -11.52 15.90
C GLU A 417 9.35 -10.27 15.66
N ARG A 418 10.21 -10.28 14.63
CA ARG A 418 11.09 -9.15 14.31
C ARG A 418 10.31 -7.90 13.93
N LEU A 419 9.12 -8.11 13.35
CA LEU A 419 8.21 -7.03 12.91
C LEU A 419 7.22 -6.62 14.00
N ARG A 420 7.28 -7.19 15.21
CA ARG A 420 6.30 -6.92 16.27
C ARG A 420 6.18 -5.44 16.61
N ALA A 421 7.31 -4.75 16.74
CA ALA A 421 7.31 -3.34 17.13
C ALA A 421 6.70 -2.44 16.04
N SER A 422 7.09 -2.64 14.77
CA SER A 422 6.55 -1.87 13.65
C SER A 422 5.08 -2.20 13.38
N PHE A 423 4.69 -3.46 13.52
CA PHE A 423 3.29 -3.89 13.42
C PHE A 423 2.41 -3.26 14.52
N ASN A 424 2.87 -3.27 15.78
CA ASN A 424 2.17 -2.60 16.87
C ASN A 424 1.98 -1.10 16.61
N ALA A 425 2.99 -0.42 16.06
CA ALA A 425 2.87 0.99 15.67
C ALA A 425 1.80 1.17 14.56
N ALA A 426 1.79 0.30 13.55
CA ALA A 426 0.81 0.34 12.47
C ALA A 426 -0.62 0.12 12.99
N VAL A 427 -0.82 -0.82 13.92
CA VAL A 427 -2.10 -1.07 14.61
C VAL A 427 -2.54 0.16 15.40
N ASN A 428 -1.66 0.77 16.19
CA ASN A 428 -2.00 1.96 16.99
C ASN A 428 -2.37 3.16 16.12
N ASN A 429 -1.72 3.32 14.97
CA ASN A 429 -2.10 4.35 14.02
C ASN A 429 -3.49 4.09 13.42
N MET A 430 -3.80 2.85 13.05
CA MET A 430 -5.13 2.47 12.57
C MET A 430 -6.21 2.79 13.63
N VAL A 431 -5.95 2.46 14.91
CA VAL A 431 -6.86 2.80 16.02
C VAL A 431 -7.01 4.32 16.18
N SER A 432 -5.91 5.07 16.13
CA SER A 432 -5.93 6.54 16.23
C SER A 432 -6.77 7.18 15.12
N LEU A 433 -6.65 6.67 13.88
CA LEU A 433 -7.43 7.14 12.73
C LEU A 433 -8.91 6.74 12.86
N ALA A 434 -9.20 5.52 13.32
CA ALA A 434 -10.56 5.07 13.57
C ALA A 434 -11.27 5.98 14.58
N ARG A 435 -10.60 6.37 15.66
CA ARG A 435 -11.15 7.26 16.71
C ARG A 435 -11.52 8.65 16.19
N ALA A 436 -10.97 9.08 15.06
CA ALA A 436 -11.27 10.39 14.47
C ALA A 436 -12.42 10.38 13.45
N ILE A 437 -12.97 9.22 13.13
CA ILE A 437 -14.15 9.12 12.25
C ILE A 437 -15.41 9.31 13.11
N ASN A 438 -16.16 10.36 12.82
CA ASN A 438 -17.40 10.73 13.53
C ASN A 438 -18.63 10.37 12.70
N ARG A 439 -18.78 9.08 12.34
CA ARG A 439 -19.91 8.54 11.58
C ARG A 439 -20.40 7.29 12.27
N ARG A 440 -21.71 6.99 12.23
CA ARG A 440 -22.20 5.69 12.70
C ARG A 440 -22.09 4.66 11.60
N GLY A 441 -21.54 3.49 11.93
CA GLY A 441 -21.32 2.44 10.94
C GLY A 441 -20.50 1.28 11.48
N ILE A 442 -20.37 0.24 10.65
CA ILE A 442 -19.56 -0.95 10.95
C ILE A 442 -18.65 -1.19 9.75
N PHE A 443 -17.36 -1.37 10.01
CA PHE A 443 -16.35 -1.78 9.04
C PHE A 443 -15.78 -3.14 9.44
N LYS A 444 -15.57 -4.01 8.47
CA LYS A 444 -14.92 -5.32 8.69
C LYS A 444 -13.75 -5.49 7.73
N SER A 445 -12.69 -6.09 8.24
CA SER A 445 -11.50 -6.44 7.47
C SER A 445 -11.02 -7.83 7.84
N CYS A 446 -10.73 -8.63 6.82
CA CYS A 446 -10.21 -9.99 6.93
C CYS A 446 -8.80 -10.02 6.34
N LEU A 447 -7.87 -10.64 7.08
CA LEU A 447 -6.49 -10.84 6.68
C LEU A 447 -6.24 -12.35 6.60
N PHE A 448 -5.91 -12.86 5.42
CA PHE A 448 -5.72 -14.30 5.20
C PHE A 448 -4.45 -14.58 4.39
N ASP A 449 -3.91 -15.79 4.51
CA ASP A 449 -2.76 -16.21 3.72
C ASP A 449 -3.21 -16.58 2.30
N ALA A 450 -2.81 -15.78 1.32
CA ALA A 450 -3.14 -16.01 -0.09
C ALA A 450 -2.65 -17.37 -0.59
N ARG A 451 -1.60 -17.93 0.03
CA ARG A 451 -1.02 -19.23 -0.32
C ARG A 451 -1.95 -20.40 -0.08
N ASP A 452 -2.91 -20.22 0.82
CA ASP A 452 -3.92 -21.22 1.18
C ASP A 452 -5.22 -21.07 0.36
N THR A 453 -5.23 -20.13 -0.60
CA THR A 453 -6.37 -19.95 -1.52
C THR A 453 -6.56 -21.19 -2.39
N LEU A 454 -7.76 -21.75 -2.34
CA LEU A 454 -8.16 -22.81 -3.26
C LEU A 454 -8.69 -22.20 -4.55
N HIS A 455 -8.23 -22.72 -5.68
CA HIS A 455 -8.67 -22.33 -7.02
C HIS A 455 -9.43 -23.47 -7.67
N ILE A 456 -10.67 -23.21 -8.08
CA ILE A 456 -11.52 -24.17 -8.78
C ILE A 456 -11.96 -23.55 -10.12
N ASP A 457 -11.56 -24.19 -11.22
CA ASP A 457 -11.83 -23.72 -12.56
C ASP A 457 -13.04 -24.42 -13.18
N ARG A 458 -13.75 -23.71 -14.06
CA ARG A 458 -14.78 -24.27 -14.95
C ARG A 458 -14.63 -23.74 -16.37
N THR A 459 -15.06 -24.53 -17.36
CA THR A 459 -14.91 -24.18 -18.78
C THR A 459 -15.94 -23.18 -19.31
N GLY A 460 -17.03 -22.94 -18.58
CA GLY A 460 -18.07 -21.96 -18.93
C GLY A 460 -18.93 -21.60 -17.72
N GLN A 461 -19.53 -20.40 -17.74
CA GLN A 461 -20.29 -19.83 -16.61
C GLN A 461 -21.51 -20.66 -16.21
N ASP A 462 -22.11 -21.39 -17.15
CA ASP A 462 -23.31 -22.21 -16.92
C ASP A 462 -22.98 -23.59 -16.32
N LEU A 463 -21.70 -23.93 -16.16
CA LEU A 463 -21.27 -25.20 -15.58
C LEU A 463 -21.04 -25.05 -14.06
N PRO A 464 -21.31 -26.10 -13.27
CA PRO A 464 -21.04 -26.06 -11.84
C PRO A 464 -19.53 -26.09 -11.57
N PHE A 465 -19.11 -25.50 -10.46
CA PHE A 465 -17.77 -25.68 -9.92
C PHE A 465 -17.63 -27.08 -9.31
N ILE A 466 -16.55 -27.78 -9.62
CA ILE A 466 -16.31 -29.15 -9.13
C ILE A 466 -14.95 -29.19 -8.43
N ALA A 467 -14.96 -29.49 -7.13
CA ALA A 467 -13.73 -29.65 -6.35
C ALA A 467 -12.94 -30.87 -6.85
N PRO A 468 -11.62 -30.73 -7.13
CA PRO A 468 -10.74 -31.86 -7.40
C PRO A 468 -10.72 -32.87 -6.25
N THR A 469 -10.54 -34.16 -6.57
CA THR A 469 -10.45 -35.21 -5.56
C THR A 469 -9.25 -34.98 -4.63
N GLY A 470 -9.50 -34.98 -3.32
CA GLY A 470 -8.46 -34.76 -2.28
C GLY A 470 -8.19 -33.29 -1.94
N MET A 471 -8.94 -32.35 -2.52
CA MET A 471 -8.93 -30.95 -2.08
C MET A 471 -9.55 -30.85 -0.68
N ALA A 472 -8.90 -30.13 0.22
CA ALA A 472 -9.36 -29.89 1.59
C ALA A 472 -9.08 -28.43 1.99
N LEU A 473 -9.93 -27.88 2.86
CA LEU A 473 -9.70 -26.56 3.45
C LEU A 473 -8.66 -26.69 4.57
N PRO A 474 -7.56 -25.90 4.54
CA PRO A 474 -6.55 -25.97 5.58
C PRO A 474 -7.08 -25.39 6.90
N TYR A 475 -6.69 -26.03 8.02
CA TYR A 475 -6.96 -25.55 9.36
C TYR A 475 -5.85 -25.95 10.33
N GLU A 476 -5.74 -25.23 11.44
CA GLU A 476 -4.86 -25.54 12.56
C GLU A 476 -5.68 -26.07 13.75
N VAL A 477 -5.08 -26.89 14.60
CA VAL A 477 -5.69 -27.38 15.85
C VAL A 477 -4.88 -26.89 17.04
N SER A 478 -5.56 -26.31 18.04
CA SER A 478 -4.90 -25.87 19.27
C SER A 478 -4.38 -27.07 20.08
N ALA A 479 -3.23 -26.93 20.73
CA ALA A 479 -2.61 -28.03 21.47
C ALA A 479 -3.34 -28.40 22.78
N ALA A 480 -4.17 -27.49 23.29
CA ALA A 480 -5.02 -27.68 24.46
C ALA A 480 -6.35 -26.96 24.24
N PRO A 481 -7.45 -27.40 24.89
CA PRO A 481 -8.70 -26.67 24.86
C PRO A 481 -8.50 -25.32 25.54
N ASP A 482 -8.66 -24.24 24.78
CA ASP A 482 -8.70 -22.91 25.39
C ASP A 482 -10.05 -22.75 26.13
N ILE A 483 -10.01 -22.18 27.33
CA ILE A 483 -11.20 -22.08 28.20
C ILE A 483 -12.24 -21.16 27.53
N GLU A 484 -13.45 -21.68 27.31
CA GLU A 484 -14.61 -20.90 26.87
C GLU A 484 -14.93 -19.78 27.87
N ASP A 485 -14.78 -18.52 27.44
CA ASP A 485 -15.51 -17.43 28.09
C ASP A 485 -16.90 -17.35 27.44
N GLN A 486 -17.89 -18.01 28.07
CA GLN A 486 -19.27 -18.16 27.59
C GLN A 486 -20.03 -16.84 27.40
N THR A 487 -19.42 -15.70 27.73
CA THR A 487 -20.11 -14.40 27.73
C THR A 487 -20.10 -13.67 26.37
N ARG A 488 -19.44 -14.20 25.33
CA ARG A 488 -18.96 -13.36 24.21
C ARG A 488 -18.82 -14.03 22.84
N GLU A 489 -19.79 -14.83 22.40
CA GLU A 489 -19.84 -15.23 20.98
C GLU A 489 -20.23 -14.03 20.11
N HIS A 490 -19.44 -13.72 19.07
CA HIS A 490 -19.87 -12.83 17.98
C HIS A 490 -19.81 -13.64 16.70
N SER A 491 -20.98 -13.99 16.18
CA SER A 491 -21.09 -14.67 14.91
C SER A 491 -21.44 -13.66 13.82
N TYR A 492 -20.89 -13.86 12.61
CA TYR A 492 -21.25 -13.11 11.40
C TYR A 492 -22.78 -12.88 11.26
N PHE A 493 -23.58 -13.85 11.70
CA PHE A 493 -25.05 -13.80 11.63
C PHE A 493 -25.72 -12.70 12.48
N GLU A 494 -24.99 -12.02 13.37
CA GLU A 494 -25.54 -10.94 14.21
C GLU A 494 -25.59 -9.58 13.49
N ASP A 495 -24.80 -9.38 12.43
CA ASP A 495 -24.54 -8.06 11.84
C ASP A 495 -25.39 -7.72 10.59
N GLY A 496 -26.40 -8.53 10.27
CA GLY A 496 -27.25 -8.37 9.08
C GLY A 496 -26.52 -8.60 7.73
N ARG A 497 -27.25 -8.46 6.61
CA ARG A 497 -26.72 -8.63 5.25
C ARG A 497 -25.68 -7.56 4.95
N ASP A 498 -24.49 -7.96 4.51
CA ASP A 498 -23.44 -7.02 4.11
C ASP A 498 -23.80 -6.39 2.75
N PRO A 499 -23.89 -5.06 2.63
CA PRO A 499 -24.20 -4.40 1.36
C PRO A 499 -23.10 -4.57 0.30
N ASP A 500 -21.88 -4.93 0.71
CA ASP A 500 -20.76 -5.15 -0.20
C ASP A 500 -20.61 -6.65 -0.61
N GLU A 501 -21.47 -7.54 -0.09
CA GLU A 501 -21.54 -8.96 -0.47
C GLU A 501 -22.69 -9.23 -1.45
N PHE A 502 -22.34 -9.71 -2.65
CA PHE A 502 -23.27 -9.89 -3.76
C PHE A 502 -23.50 -11.36 -4.13
N LEU A 503 -22.67 -12.26 -3.60
CA LEU A 503 -22.84 -13.69 -3.79
C LEU A 503 -23.79 -14.24 -2.71
N GLU A 504 -24.93 -14.79 -3.12
CA GLU A 504 -25.80 -15.52 -2.20
C GLU A 504 -25.36 -16.99 -2.16
N LEU A 505 -24.84 -17.42 -1.01
CA LEU A 505 -24.45 -18.82 -0.85
C LEU A 505 -25.67 -19.75 -0.76
N PRO A 506 -25.58 -20.97 -1.32
CA PRO A 506 -26.63 -21.97 -1.24
C PRO A 506 -27.03 -22.26 0.21
N GLY A 507 -28.33 -22.45 0.46
CA GLY A 507 -28.86 -22.73 1.79
C GLY A 507 -28.20 -23.94 2.49
N LYS A 508 -27.71 -24.91 1.71
CA LYS A 508 -26.92 -26.03 2.25
C LYS A 508 -25.57 -25.59 2.84
N ILE A 509 -24.82 -24.74 2.13
CA ILE A 509 -23.56 -24.18 2.63
C ILE A 509 -23.83 -23.32 3.87
N MET A 510 -24.89 -22.52 3.84
CA MET A 510 -25.30 -21.70 4.99
C MET A 510 -25.65 -22.52 6.23
N ALA A 511 -26.33 -23.66 6.05
CA ALA A 511 -26.63 -24.59 7.14
C ALA A 511 -25.36 -25.21 7.73
N ILE A 512 -24.39 -25.58 6.88
CA ILE A 512 -23.10 -26.12 7.33
C ILE A 512 -22.29 -25.05 8.06
N LEU A 513 -22.24 -23.81 7.56
CA LEU A 513 -21.59 -22.69 8.26
C LEU A 513 -22.24 -22.41 9.62
N SER A 514 -23.57 -22.54 9.71
CA SER A 514 -24.30 -22.43 10.98
C SER A 514 -23.95 -23.55 11.97
N GLN A 515 -23.74 -24.78 11.46
CA GLN A 515 -23.25 -25.90 12.27
C GLN A 515 -21.81 -25.68 12.72
N LEU A 516 -20.92 -25.29 11.80
CA LEU A 516 -19.53 -24.96 12.06
C LEU A 516 -19.43 -23.90 13.16
N ASN A 517 -20.29 -22.87 13.12
CA ASN A 517 -20.35 -21.81 14.12
C ASN A 517 -20.65 -22.30 15.55
N ARG A 518 -21.21 -23.50 15.73
CA ARG A 518 -21.43 -24.13 17.06
C ARG A 518 -20.21 -24.89 17.59
N ILE A 519 -19.17 -25.02 16.77
CA ILE A 519 -17.88 -25.61 17.17
C ILE A 519 -17.00 -24.47 17.70
N HIS A 520 -16.28 -24.71 18.80
CA HIS A 520 -15.37 -23.72 19.36
C HIS A 520 -14.12 -23.59 18.47
N HIS A 521 -14.12 -22.56 17.63
CA HIS A 521 -13.08 -22.28 16.64
C HIS A 521 -13.00 -20.78 16.36
N THR A 522 -11.90 -20.36 15.77
CA THR A 522 -11.76 -19.06 15.11
C THR A 522 -11.46 -19.27 13.64
N GLY A 523 -11.92 -18.36 12.82
CA GLY A 523 -11.53 -18.36 11.43
C GLY A 523 -12.39 -17.50 10.55
N LEU A 524 -12.05 -17.54 9.27
CA LEU A 524 -12.80 -16.91 8.22
C LEU A 524 -12.83 -17.83 7.00
N ILE A 525 -13.89 -17.68 6.20
CA ILE A 525 -13.97 -18.23 4.86
C ILE A 525 -14.59 -17.18 3.95
N ILE A 526 -14.00 -16.98 2.78
CA ILE A 526 -14.47 -16.05 1.76
C ILE A 526 -14.56 -16.81 0.45
N PHE A 527 -15.74 -16.75 -0.17
CA PHE A 527 -16.01 -17.27 -1.49
C PHE A 527 -16.00 -16.14 -2.49
N GLU A 528 -15.27 -16.33 -3.57
CA GLU A 528 -15.15 -15.37 -4.66
C GLU A 528 -15.47 -16.07 -5.97
N SER A 529 -16.67 -15.82 -6.49
CA SER A 529 -17.19 -16.43 -7.71
C SER A 529 -17.01 -15.49 -8.90
N LEU A 530 -16.16 -15.89 -9.83
CA LEU A 530 -15.94 -15.26 -11.13
C LEU A 530 -16.57 -16.10 -12.26
N PRO A 531 -16.70 -15.56 -13.50
CA PRO A 531 -17.33 -16.29 -14.61
C PRO A 531 -16.76 -17.69 -14.84
N THR A 532 -15.45 -17.87 -14.69
CA THR A 532 -14.76 -19.15 -14.98
C THR A 532 -13.95 -19.70 -13.81
N HIS A 533 -13.86 -19.00 -12.69
CA HIS A 533 -13.01 -19.35 -11.55
C HIS A 533 -13.78 -19.15 -10.24
N LEU A 534 -13.64 -20.06 -9.30
CA LEU A 534 -14.08 -19.91 -7.92
C LEU A 534 -12.83 -19.93 -7.05
N LYS A 535 -12.64 -18.87 -6.26
CA LYS A 535 -11.58 -18.79 -5.27
C LYS A 535 -12.19 -18.93 -3.88
N ILE A 536 -11.61 -19.79 -3.07
CA ILE A 536 -12.01 -19.96 -1.67
C ILE A 536 -10.81 -19.61 -0.81
N HIS A 537 -10.95 -18.52 -0.05
CA HIS A 537 -9.95 -18.06 0.90
C HIS A 537 -10.39 -18.49 2.29
N SER A 538 -9.50 -19.08 3.07
CA SER A 538 -9.85 -19.51 4.42
C SER A 538 -8.67 -19.43 5.36
N TYR A 539 -8.98 -19.10 6.61
CA TYR A 539 -8.07 -19.30 7.73
C TYR A 539 -8.90 -19.88 8.86
N TYR A 540 -8.63 -21.11 9.28
CA TYR A 540 -9.35 -21.76 10.36
C TYR A 540 -8.40 -22.27 11.43
N ARG A 541 -8.81 -22.11 12.68
CA ARG A 541 -8.16 -22.71 13.83
C ARG A 541 -9.21 -23.26 14.78
N LEU A 542 -9.17 -24.56 14.95
CA LEU A 542 -9.97 -25.29 15.91
C LEU A 542 -9.39 -25.09 17.31
N LEU A 543 -10.23 -24.65 18.24
CA LEU A 543 -9.84 -24.42 19.63
C LEU A 543 -10.27 -25.56 20.55
N ASP A 544 -11.18 -26.43 20.10
CA ASP A 544 -11.59 -27.67 20.77
C ASP A 544 -11.11 -28.89 19.96
N PRO A 545 -9.96 -29.49 20.33
CA PRO A 545 -9.43 -30.67 19.64
C PRO A 545 -10.38 -31.88 19.68
N GLY A 546 -11.26 -31.97 20.68
CA GLY A 546 -12.20 -33.09 20.83
C GLY A 546 -13.24 -33.16 19.71
N ARG A 547 -13.45 -32.06 18.98
CA ARG A 547 -14.42 -31.95 17.88
C ARG A 547 -13.78 -31.89 16.49
N GLU A 548 -12.51 -32.26 16.36
CA GLU A 548 -11.78 -32.20 15.08
C GLU A 548 -12.46 -32.97 13.95
N ALA A 549 -12.95 -34.18 14.22
CA ALA A 549 -13.64 -34.98 13.19
C ALA A 549 -14.93 -34.31 12.69
N GLU A 550 -15.69 -33.68 13.59
CA GLU A 550 -16.90 -32.93 13.23
C GLU A 550 -16.55 -31.66 12.45
N PHE A 551 -15.51 -30.94 12.89
CA PHE A 551 -15.01 -29.73 12.25
C PHE A 551 -14.53 -29.99 10.82
N ALA A 552 -13.66 -30.99 10.65
CA ALA A 552 -13.16 -31.42 9.33
C ALA A 552 -14.31 -31.88 8.42
N GLY A 553 -15.28 -32.63 8.96
CA GLY A 553 -16.47 -33.06 8.23
C GLY A 553 -17.30 -31.88 7.69
N CYS A 554 -17.47 -30.81 8.48
CA CYS A 554 -18.14 -29.60 8.02
C CYS A 554 -17.38 -28.92 6.87
N LEU A 555 -16.05 -28.82 6.96
CA LEU A 555 -15.23 -28.23 5.90
C LEU A 555 -15.29 -29.04 4.60
N ASP A 556 -15.25 -30.37 4.70
CA ASP A 556 -15.43 -31.27 3.54
C ASP A 556 -16.82 -31.12 2.92
N ASP A 557 -17.86 -31.00 3.75
CA ASP A 557 -19.24 -30.82 3.27
C ASP A 557 -19.44 -29.48 2.57
N ILE A 558 -18.74 -28.42 2.99
CA ILE A 558 -18.71 -27.15 2.25
C ILE A 558 -18.17 -27.40 0.83
N LEU A 559 -17.02 -28.08 0.70
CA LEU A 559 -16.40 -28.37 -0.59
C LEU A 559 -17.27 -29.26 -1.49
N ARG A 560 -18.03 -30.21 -0.93
CA ARG A 560 -18.98 -31.05 -1.69
C ARG A 560 -20.14 -30.26 -2.30
N HIS A 561 -20.50 -29.14 -1.70
CA HIS A 561 -21.66 -28.33 -2.10
C HIS A 561 -21.29 -27.08 -2.92
N ILE A 562 -20.01 -26.85 -3.25
CA ILE A 562 -19.61 -25.69 -4.08
C ILE A 562 -20.22 -25.73 -5.48
N SER A 563 -20.61 -26.91 -5.97
CA SER A 563 -21.31 -27.08 -7.24
C SER A 563 -22.69 -26.43 -7.28
N LEU A 564 -23.25 -26.09 -6.12
CA LEU A 564 -24.52 -25.39 -5.99
C LEU A 564 -24.36 -23.86 -6.01
N ILE A 565 -23.13 -23.33 -5.97
CA ILE A 565 -22.90 -21.88 -5.97
C ILE A 565 -23.29 -21.33 -7.34
N GLU A 566 -24.30 -20.46 -7.34
CA GLU A 566 -24.79 -19.72 -8.51
C GLU A 566 -24.54 -18.23 -8.32
N GLY A 567 -24.36 -17.50 -9.42
CA GLY A 567 -24.07 -16.07 -9.39
C GLY A 567 -22.58 -15.72 -9.30
N LEU A 568 -22.31 -14.42 -9.32
CA LEU A 568 -20.96 -13.83 -9.33
C LEU A 568 -20.84 -12.84 -8.18
N GLY A 569 -19.63 -12.71 -7.63
CA GLY A 569 -19.31 -11.78 -6.54
C GLY A 569 -18.63 -12.48 -5.37
N VAL A 570 -18.57 -11.77 -4.24
CA VAL A 570 -17.92 -12.22 -3.01
C VAL A 570 -18.95 -12.39 -1.90
N SER A 571 -18.75 -13.41 -1.06
CA SER A 571 -19.41 -13.56 0.23
C SER A 571 -18.42 -14.12 1.26
N GLY A 572 -18.42 -13.54 2.46
CA GLY A 572 -17.45 -13.84 3.50
C GLY A 572 -18.11 -14.14 4.83
N PHE A 573 -17.49 -15.03 5.61
CA PHE A 573 -17.91 -15.37 6.96
C PHE A 573 -16.70 -15.30 7.87
N MET A 574 -16.88 -14.72 9.05
CA MET A 574 -15.81 -14.58 10.04
C MET A 574 -16.36 -14.90 11.43
N LYS A 575 -15.64 -15.75 12.16
CA LYS A 575 -15.86 -16.04 13.58
C LYS A 575 -14.59 -15.69 14.35
N MET A 576 -14.74 -14.78 15.31
CA MET A 576 -13.65 -14.36 16.19
C MET A 576 -13.64 -15.22 17.45
N PRO A 577 -12.46 -15.61 17.96
CA PRO A 577 -12.36 -16.55 19.09
C PRO A 577 -12.81 -15.93 20.41
N TYR A 578 -12.54 -14.63 20.56
CA TYR A 578 -12.82 -13.85 21.75
C TYR A 578 -13.28 -12.46 21.35
N LYS A 579 -14.37 -11.99 21.94
CA LYS A 579 -14.76 -10.58 21.88
C LYS A 579 -14.01 -9.80 22.95
N ASP A 580 -12.75 -9.43 22.68
CA ASP A 580 -12.05 -8.42 23.48
C ASP A 580 -12.33 -7.03 22.90
N THR A 581 -13.61 -6.63 22.92
CA THR A 581 -14.02 -5.33 22.40
C THR A 581 -13.31 -4.24 23.19
N ARG A 582 -12.42 -3.52 22.53
CA ARG A 582 -11.79 -2.33 23.08
C ARG A 582 -12.64 -1.12 22.75
N PHE A 583 -13.00 -0.37 23.78
CA PHE A 583 -13.69 0.91 23.65
C PHE A 583 -12.69 2.06 23.65
N PHE A 584 -12.88 2.99 22.72
CA PHE A 584 -12.09 4.21 22.62
C PHE A 584 -13.01 5.41 22.45
N THR A 585 -12.68 6.51 23.14
CA THR A 585 -13.35 7.79 22.90
C THR A 585 -12.90 8.39 21.58
N HIS A 586 -13.80 9.15 20.96
CA HIS A 586 -13.47 9.96 19.79
C HIS A 586 -12.35 10.97 20.11
N ILE A 587 -11.53 11.26 19.10
CA ILE A 587 -10.49 12.29 19.15
C ILE A 587 -10.53 13.12 17.88
N GLU A 588 -10.18 14.40 17.98
CA GLU A 588 -9.96 15.22 16.79
C GLU A 588 -8.52 15.09 16.28
N ARG A 589 -7.56 15.10 17.21
CA ARG A 589 -6.12 15.01 16.93
C ARG A 589 -5.33 14.46 18.10
N LEU A 590 -4.17 13.89 17.81
CA LEU A 590 -3.16 13.53 18.79
C LEU A 590 -2.49 14.79 19.38
N PRO A 591 -2.07 14.73 20.66
CA PRO A 591 -1.41 15.85 21.32
C PRO A 591 -0.03 16.13 20.72
N GLU A 592 0.42 17.38 20.85
CA GLU A 592 1.77 17.77 20.42
C GLU A 592 2.85 17.02 21.18
N LYS A 593 3.86 16.57 20.46
CA LYS A 593 5.03 15.87 20.98
C LYS A 593 6.21 16.20 20.08
N TYR A 594 7.07 17.09 20.56
CA TYR A 594 8.26 17.55 19.83
C TYR A 594 9.52 16.84 20.27
N TYR A 595 10.55 16.89 19.42
CA TYR A 595 11.90 16.45 19.78
C TYR A 595 12.40 17.23 21.03
N PRO A 596 12.98 16.54 22.03
CA PRO A 596 13.38 17.17 23.28
C PRO A 596 14.48 18.23 23.06
N ARG A 597 14.38 19.35 23.79
CA ARG A 597 15.38 20.44 23.74
C ARG A 597 16.79 19.98 24.18
N ASN A 598 16.87 19.01 25.09
CA ASN A 598 18.13 18.44 25.53
C ASN A 598 18.09 16.90 25.43
N PRO A 599 18.51 16.32 24.29
CA PRO A 599 18.40 14.88 24.05
C PRO A 599 19.39 14.07 24.91
N ARG A 600 20.49 14.66 25.39
CA ARG A 600 21.48 13.95 26.24
C ARG A 600 20.88 13.45 27.57
N LYS A 601 19.86 14.11 28.09
CA LYS A 601 19.15 13.67 29.31
C LYS A 601 18.46 12.30 29.15
N PHE A 602 18.34 11.79 27.93
CA PHE A 602 17.78 10.48 27.61
C PHE A 602 18.85 9.39 27.42
N GLN A 603 20.15 9.73 27.36
CA GLN A 603 21.23 8.74 27.39
C GLN A 603 21.46 8.18 28.80
N ASP A 604 21.31 9.01 29.84
CA ASP A 604 21.56 8.62 31.25
C ASP A 604 20.40 7.84 31.90
N ARG A 605 19.37 7.50 31.11
CA ARG A 605 18.21 6.70 31.54
C ARG A 605 18.17 5.37 30.79
N SER A 606 19.26 4.60 30.86
CA SER A 606 19.17 3.16 30.59
C SER A 606 18.42 2.49 31.76
N PRO A 607 17.51 1.54 31.51
CA PRO A 607 16.81 0.85 32.58
C PRO A 607 17.81 0.00 33.38
N GLU A 608 17.82 0.17 34.70
CA GLU A 608 18.36 -0.83 35.65
C GLU A 608 17.53 -2.12 35.59
#